data_AF-A0A7Z0EUN8-F1
#
_entry.id   AF-A0A7Z0EUN8-F1
#
_cell.length_a   1.000
_cell.length_b   1.000
_cell.length_c   1.000
_cell.angle_alpha   90.00
_cell.angle_beta   90.00
_cell.angle_gamma   90.00
#
_symmetry.space_group_name_H-M   'P 1'
#
loop_
_entity.id
_entity.type
_entity.pdbx_description
1 polymer ?
#
loop_
_entity_poly.entity_id
_entity_poly.type
_entity_poly.pdbx_seq_one_letter_code
_entity_poly.pdbx_strand_id
1 'polypeptide(L)'
;MGLPPSAESLQLQFFLVLDGILRIRLRRDADSPERVVDLARGAVFTVSRGTEHRPESDGGASILLFEPTGTLTVGDRNEDVPAHVDATAGHPLEPGQGERPPHTP
;
A
#
# COMPACT_ATOMS: atom_id res chain seq x y z
N MET A 1 -32.83 1.51 6.05
CA MET A 1 -31.61 1.21 6.84
C MET A 1 -30.62 0.59 5.86
N GLY A 2 -29.66 1.39 5.36
CA GLY A 2 -28.73 0.93 4.33
C GLY A 2 -27.76 -0.10 4.90
N LEU A 3 -27.46 -1.15 4.15
CA LEU A 3 -26.37 -2.08 4.47
C LEU A 3 -25.10 -1.25 4.79
N PRO A 4 -24.31 -1.58 5.82
CA PRO A 4 -22.99 -1.00 5.95
C PRO A 4 -22.20 -1.27 4.65
N PRO A 5 -21.41 -0.31 4.14
CA PRO A 5 -20.58 -0.56 2.97
C PRO A 5 -19.73 -1.80 3.24
N SER A 6 -19.78 -2.78 2.33
CA SER A 6 -18.97 -3.99 2.42
C SER A 6 -17.50 -3.61 2.59
N ALA A 7 -16.78 -4.33 3.45
CA ALA A 7 -15.39 -4.03 3.84
C ALA A 7 -14.39 -3.94 2.66
N GLU A 8 -14.79 -4.33 1.45
CA GLU A 8 -14.10 -4.12 0.17
C GLU A 8 -13.86 -2.63 -0.18
N SER A 9 -14.45 -1.77 0.63
CA SER A 9 -14.44 -0.35 0.49
C SER A 9 -13.14 0.32 0.98
N LEU A 10 -12.40 -0.13 2.01
CA LEU A 10 -11.38 0.74 2.63
C LEU A 10 -9.93 0.62 2.14
N GLN A 11 -9.68 0.48 0.84
CA GLN A 11 -8.31 0.25 0.33
C GLN A 11 -7.49 1.55 0.16
N LEU A 12 -7.05 2.16 1.26
CA LEU A 12 -5.92 3.11 1.25
C LEU A 12 -4.60 2.33 1.40
N GLN A 13 -3.56 2.70 0.65
CA GLN A 13 -2.20 2.18 0.83
C GLN A 13 -1.23 3.29 1.18
N PHE A 14 -0.30 3.00 2.09
CA PHE A 14 0.76 3.92 2.52
C PHE A 14 2.12 3.37 2.12
N PHE A 15 2.94 4.21 1.48
CA PHE A 15 4.30 3.92 1.08
C PHE A 15 5.27 4.82 1.82
N LEU A 16 6.34 4.23 2.36
CA LEU A 16 7.55 4.92 2.81
C LEU A 16 8.76 4.32 2.08
N VAL A 17 9.55 5.15 1.41
CA VAL A 17 10.78 4.72 0.74
C VAL A 17 11.93 4.70 1.75
N LEU A 18 12.46 3.51 2.04
CA LEU A 18 13.60 3.32 2.94
C LEU A 18 14.92 3.53 2.20
N ASP A 19 15.00 3.07 0.95
CA ASP A 19 16.15 3.23 0.07
C ASP A 19 15.75 3.14 -1.42
N GLY A 20 16.56 3.71 -2.32
CA GLY A 20 16.27 3.76 -3.76
C GLY A 20 15.25 4.83 -4.17
N ILE A 21 14.66 4.65 -5.35
CA ILE A 21 13.62 5.52 -5.93
C ILE A 21 12.42 4.67 -6.32
N LEU A 22 11.23 5.02 -5.83
CA LEU A 22 9.98 4.39 -6.19
C LEU A 22 9.18 5.32 -7.09
N ARG A 23 8.78 4.83 -8.26
CA ARG A 23 7.79 5.49 -9.12
C ARG A 23 6.43 4.85 -8.89
N ILE A 24 5.40 5.67 -8.71
CA ILE A 24 4.01 5.19 -8.62
C ILE A 24 3.21 5.84 -9.74
N ARG A 25 2.70 5.01 -10.66
CA ARG A 25 1.70 5.41 -11.64
C ARG A 25 0.32 5.28 -11.01
N LEU A 26 -0.55 6.25 -11.25
CA LEU A 26 -1.86 6.38 -10.60
C LEU A 26 -2.93 6.65 -11.65
N ARG A 27 -4.06 5.98 -11.51
CA ARG A 27 -5.26 6.23 -12.32
C ARG A 27 -6.51 6.11 -11.44
N ARG A 28 -7.36 7.13 -11.46
CA ARG A 28 -8.58 7.15 -10.62
C ARG A 28 -9.69 6.26 -11.19
N ASP A 29 -9.84 6.27 -12.50
CA ASP A 29 -10.82 5.49 -13.28
C ASP A 29 -10.31 5.36 -14.72
N ALA A 30 -10.95 4.50 -15.53
CA ALA A 30 -10.48 4.16 -16.88
C ALA A 30 -10.35 5.37 -17.83
N ASP A 31 -11.15 6.42 -17.59
CA ASP A 31 -11.19 7.62 -18.43
C ASP A 31 -10.26 8.74 -17.91
N SER A 32 -9.71 8.58 -16.70
CA SER A 32 -8.79 9.55 -16.10
C SER A 32 -7.38 9.44 -16.69
N PRO A 33 -6.69 10.58 -16.92
CA PRO A 33 -5.29 10.55 -17.34
C PRO A 33 -4.41 9.92 -16.25
N GLU A 34 -3.41 9.15 -16.68
CA GLU A 34 -2.41 8.59 -15.78
C GLU A 34 -1.57 9.72 -15.15
N ARG A 35 -1.35 9.62 -13.84
CA ARG A 35 -0.45 10.50 -13.09
C ARG A 35 0.74 9.69 -12.59
N VAL A 36 1.93 10.26 -12.69
CA VAL A 36 3.17 9.64 -12.20
C VAL A 36 3.70 10.43 -11.00
N VAL A 37 4.18 9.72 -9.99
CA VAL A 37 4.85 10.28 -8.81
C VAL A 37 6.17 9.56 -8.59
N ASP A 38 7.26 10.31 -8.52
CA ASP A 38 8.57 9.76 -8.14
C ASP A 38 8.87 10.10 -6.67
N LEU A 39 9.23 9.08 -5.91
CA LEU A 39 9.49 9.12 -4.48
C LEU A 39 10.94 8.72 -4.21
N ALA A 40 11.73 9.66 -3.70
CA ALA A 40 13.08 9.38 -3.24
C ALA A 40 13.07 8.84 -1.80
N ARG A 41 14.23 8.33 -1.34
CA ARG A 41 14.42 7.92 0.06
C ARG A 41 13.88 8.94 1.07
N GLY A 42 13.16 8.43 2.06
CA GLY A 42 12.49 9.21 3.10
C GLY A 42 11.15 9.81 2.69
N ALA A 43 10.77 9.74 1.41
CA ALA A 43 9.47 10.21 0.96
C ALA A 43 8.36 9.25 1.40
N VAL A 44 7.22 9.86 1.69
CA VAL A 44 5.98 9.18 2.05
C VAL A 44 4.91 9.51 1.02
N PHE A 45 4.10 8.53 0.65
CA PHE A 45 2.97 8.72 -0.23
C PHE A 45 1.80 7.83 0.15
N THR A 46 0.59 8.37 0.06
CA THR A 46 -0.63 7.58 0.29
C THR A 46 -1.47 7.53 -0.99
N VAL A 47 -1.86 6.32 -1.36
CA VAL A 47 -2.79 6.09 -2.46
C VAL A 47 -4.20 6.18 -1.89
N SER A 48 -5.00 7.08 -2.46
CA SER A 48 -6.40 7.22 -2.07
C SER A 48 -7.20 6.00 -2.51
N ARG A 49 -8.19 5.64 -1.70
CA ARG A 49 -9.14 4.56 -2.00
C ARG A 49 -9.69 4.66 -3.43
N GLY A 50 -9.74 3.51 -4.10
CA GLY A 50 -10.28 3.39 -5.46
C GLY A 50 -9.36 3.92 -6.56
N THR A 51 -8.13 4.32 -6.22
CA THR A 51 -7.11 4.68 -7.22
C THR A 51 -6.32 3.44 -7.60
N GLU A 52 -6.40 3.06 -8.87
CA GLU A 52 -5.49 2.08 -9.46
C GLU A 52 -4.08 2.64 -9.39
N HIS A 53 -3.12 1.80 -9.00
CA HIS A 53 -1.74 2.22 -8.87
C HIS A 53 -0.78 1.10 -9.24
N ARG A 54 0.36 1.48 -9.82
CA ARG A 54 1.44 0.59 -10.22
C ARG A 54 2.77 1.12 -9.70
N PRO A 55 3.29 0.57 -8.58
CA PRO A 55 4.64 0.86 -8.12
C PRO A 55 5.68 0.19 -9.03
N GLU A 56 6.73 0.91 -9.39
CA GLU A 56 7.85 0.42 -10.18
C GLU A 56 9.16 1.10 -9.77
N SER A 57 10.29 0.43 -10.00
CA SER A 57 11.61 0.99 -9.73
C SER A 57 12.64 0.43 -10.70
N ASP A 58 13.30 1.32 -11.45
CA ASP A 58 14.30 0.95 -12.46
C ASP A 58 15.59 0.39 -11.83
N GLY A 59 15.97 0.89 -10.65
CA GLY A 59 17.19 0.52 -9.93
C GLY A 59 16.96 -0.35 -8.68
N GLY A 60 15.72 -0.73 -8.42
CA GLY A 60 15.29 -1.31 -7.14
C GLY A 60 15.03 -0.26 -6.06
N ALA A 61 14.11 -0.57 -5.17
CA ALA A 61 13.79 0.25 -4.01
C ALA A 61 13.43 -0.64 -2.81
N SER A 62 13.82 -0.23 -1.62
CA SER A 62 13.34 -0.82 -0.37
C SER A 62 12.25 0.07 0.19
N ILE A 63 11.07 -0.51 0.45
CA ILE A 63 9.90 0.23 0.90
C ILE A 63 9.29 -0.41 2.14
N LEU A 64 8.62 0.40 2.94
CA LEU A 64 7.69 -0.04 3.97
C LEU A 64 6.27 0.26 3.48
N LEU A 65 5.43 -0.76 3.47
CA LEU A 65 4.02 -0.69 3.08
C LEU A 65 3.14 -0.88 4.32
N PHE A 66 2.15 -0.01 4.52
CA PHE A 66 1.01 -0.32 5.40
C PHE A 66 -0.25 -0.49 4.55
N GLU A 67 -0.93 -1.61 4.75
CA GLU A 67 -2.23 -1.91 4.13
C GLU A 67 -3.23 -2.39 5.19
N PRO A 68 -4.54 -2.13 5.00
CA PRO A 68 -5.58 -2.76 5.79
C PRO A 68 -5.51 -4.29 5.67
N THR A 69 -5.79 -4.98 6.77
CA THR A 69 -5.83 -6.45 6.83
C THR A 69 -6.73 -7.04 5.73
N GLY A 70 -6.25 -8.07 5.03
CA GLY A 70 -7.02 -8.78 3.98
C GLY A 70 -6.77 -8.31 2.55
N THR A 71 -5.75 -7.49 2.32
CA THR A 71 -5.35 -7.06 0.98
C THR A 71 -4.50 -8.14 0.31
N LEU A 72 -4.98 -8.69 -0.79
CA LEU A 72 -4.27 -9.70 -1.58
C LEU A 72 -3.20 -8.98 -2.43
N THR A 73 -1.95 -9.04 -2.01
CA THR A 73 -0.81 -8.49 -2.77
C THR A 73 -0.31 -9.51 -3.79
N VAL A 74 -0.97 -9.57 -4.95
CA VAL A 74 -0.38 -10.18 -6.16
C VAL A 74 -0.56 -9.19 -7.31
N GLY A 75 0.56 -8.71 -7.85
CA GLY A 75 0.56 -7.78 -8.98
C GLY A 75 -0.09 -8.40 -10.21
N ASP A 76 -1.17 -7.77 -10.66
CA ASP A 76 -1.95 -7.90 -11.91
C ASP A 76 -2.24 -9.27 -12.57
N ARG A 77 -1.58 -10.40 -12.31
CA ARG A 77 -1.92 -11.69 -12.96
C ARG A 77 -1.67 -12.90 -12.05
N ASN A 78 -2.69 -13.77 -12.00
CA ASN A 78 -2.66 -15.10 -11.38
C ASN A 78 -1.85 -16.08 -12.27
N GLU A 79 -0.55 -15.86 -12.39
CA GLU A 79 0.38 -16.85 -12.94
C GLU A 79 1.61 -16.89 -12.03
N ASP A 80 2.22 -18.07 -11.88
CA ASP A 80 3.27 -18.42 -10.91
C ASP A 80 4.13 -17.22 -10.51
N VAL A 81 4.09 -16.89 -9.21
CA VAL A 81 4.95 -15.87 -8.59
C VAL A 81 6.40 -16.19 -8.97
N PRO A 82 7.07 -15.32 -9.75
CA PRO A 82 8.44 -15.60 -10.18
C PRO A 82 9.34 -15.83 -8.96
N ALA A 83 10.28 -16.75 -9.05
CA ALA A 83 11.15 -17.14 -7.92
C ALA A 83 12.00 -16.00 -7.32
N HIS A 84 11.99 -14.80 -7.91
CA HIS A 84 12.64 -13.60 -7.41
C HIS A 84 11.69 -12.63 -6.66
N VAL A 85 10.43 -13.00 -6.49
CA VAL A 85 9.41 -12.22 -5.79
C VAL A 85 9.12 -12.90 -4.46
N ASP A 86 9.45 -12.22 -3.35
CA ASP A 86 9.10 -12.68 -2.00
C ASP A 86 7.69 -12.17 -1.64
N ALA A 87 6.76 -13.10 -1.41
CA ALA A 87 5.38 -12.77 -1.08
C ALA A 87 5.23 -12.67 0.44
N THR A 88 5.24 -11.45 0.97
CA THR A 88 4.97 -11.21 2.39
C THR A 88 3.49 -10.89 2.58
N ALA A 89 2.72 -11.80 3.19
CA ALA A 89 1.37 -11.49 3.64
C ALA A 89 1.42 -10.71 4.97
N GLY A 90 0.68 -9.61 5.07
CA GLY A 90 0.56 -8.84 6.32
C GLY A 90 -0.01 -9.69 7.47
N HIS A 91 0.55 -9.53 8.68
CA HIS A 91 0.05 -10.18 9.89
C HIS A 91 -0.98 -9.30 10.61
N PRO A 92 -2.05 -9.88 11.19
CA PRO A 92 -2.98 -9.14 12.05
C PRO A 92 -2.25 -8.56 13.26
N LEU A 93 -2.44 -7.27 13.54
CA LEU A 93 -2.08 -6.69 14.83
C LEU A 93 -3.23 -6.94 15.81
N GLU A 94 -3.01 -7.76 16.81
CA GLU A 94 -3.97 -7.93 17.90
C GLU A 94 -4.17 -6.58 18.62
N PRO A 95 -5.41 -6.12 18.82
CA PRO A 95 -5.68 -4.87 19.53
C PRO A 95 -5.33 -5.04 21.02
N GLY A 96 -4.10 -4.70 21.39
CA GLY A 96 -3.67 -4.78 22.80
C GLY A 96 -2.22 -4.45 23.13
N GLN A 97 -1.31 -4.29 22.17
CA GLN A 97 0.12 -4.09 22.47
C GLN A 97 0.57 -2.62 22.47
N GLY A 98 -0.29 -1.72 22.93
CA GLY A 98 -0.03 -0.28 22.97
C GLY A 98 -0.75 0.44 24.09
N GLU A 99 -0.75 -0.10 25.31
CA GLU A 99 -1.15 0.71 26.47
C GLU A 99 -0.08 1.78 26.71
N ARG A 100 -0.45 3.02 26.36
CA ARG A 100 0.32 4.22 26.71
C ARG A 100 0.24 4.41 28.22
N PRO A 101 1.36 4.41 28.98
CA PRO A 101 1.29 4.70 30.40
C PRO A 101 0.67 6.09 30.64
N PRO A 102 -0.11 6.27 31.72
CA PRO A 102 -0.79 7.52 31.99
C PRO A 102 0.24 8.64 32.18
N HIS A 103 0.12 9.69 31.37
CA HIS A 103 0.87 10.93 31.58
C HIS A 103 0.14 11.71 32.68
N THR A 104 0.75 11.78 33.86
CA THR A 104 0.29 12.73 34.89
C THR A 104 0.60 14.15 34.39
N PRO A 105 -0.34 15.10 34.52
CA PRO A 105 -0.16 16.47 34.03
C PRO A 105 0.98 17.22 34.73
#